data_AF-A0AA45XSD9-F1
#
_entry.id   AF-A0AA45XSD9-F1
#
_cell.length_a   1.000
_cell.length_b   1.000
_cell.length_c   1.000
_cell.angle_alpha   90.00
_cell.angle_beta   90.00
_cell.angle_gamma   90.00
#
_symmetry.space_group_name_H-M   'P 1'
#
loop_
_entity.id
_entity.type
_entity.pdbx_description
1 polymer ?
#
loop_
_entity_poly.entity_id
_entity_poly.type
_entity_poly.pdbx_seq_one_letter_code
_entity_poly.pdbx_strand_id
1 'polypeptide(L)'
;MVLVGPEASHSHDIVRITSHIYIASQKFMAACLKFDARMIDFRGIPHVSEKGWTTSKSEYSAIIFHETSLSSVASEENQMAYSKYGESRRIKKLRVKSSFKEHLFRLKNMEGSSNTLICSEDFRAYVGDSLSDVEFVDTADVEWPRIKPI
;
A
#
# COMPACT_ATOMS: atom_id res chain seq x y z
N MET A 1 -17.17 -8.97 -2.63
CA MET A 1 -16.60 -8.25 -3.77
C MET A 1 -16.30 -9.25 -4.86
N VAL A 2 -16.56 -8.91 -6.13
CA VAL A 2 -16.31 -9.76 -7.30
C VAL A 2 -15.69 -8.88 -8.38
N LEU A 3 -14.70 -9.39 -9.10
CA LEU A 3 -14.17 -8.73 -10.29
C LEU A 3 -14.88 -9.29 -11.51
N VAL A 4 -15.43 -8.40 -12.35
CA VAL A 4 -16.11 -8.74 -13.60
C VAL A 4 -15.33 -8.12 -14.75
N GLY A 5 -14.86 -8.95 -15.68
CA GLY A 5 -14.13 -8.48 -16.85
C GLY A 5 -13.65 -9.60 -17.76
N PRO A 6 -12.96 -9.26 -18.87
CA PRO A 6 -12.31 -10.23 -19.73
C PRO A 6 -11.26 -11.03 -18.96
N GLU A 7 -11.07 -12.31 -19.29
CA GLU A 7 -10.15 -13.26 -18.64
C GLU A 7 -8.65 -12.91 -18.68
N ALA A 8 -8.25 -11.68 -19.05
CA ALA A 8 -6.84 -11.31 -19.16
C ALA A 8 -6.50 -9.81 -19.02
N SER A 9 -7.43 -8.92 -18.65
CA SER A 9 -7.19 -7.47 -18.80
C SER A 9 -6.78 -6.70 -17.53
N HIS A 10 -6.43 -7.37 -16.43
CA HIS A 10 -6.07 -6.67 -15.20
C HIS A 10 -4.54 -6.59 -15.09
N SER A 11 -3.98 -5.41 -15.39
CA SER A 11 -2.53 -5.16 -15.44
C SER A 11 -1.93 -4.68 -14.12
N HIS A 12 -2.75 -4.39 -13.12
CA HIS A 12 -2.29 -3.75 -11.89
C HIS A 12 -1.90 -4.79 -10.84
N ASP A 13 -0.73 -4.64 -10.23
CA ASP A 13 -0.30 -5.51 -9.12
C ASP A 13 -0.85 -5.07 -7.76
N ILE A 14 -1.11 -3.78 -7.59
CA ILE A 14 -1.82 -3.24 -6.43
C ILE A 14 -2.55 -1.95 -6.81
N VAL A 15 -3.80 -1.82 -6.36
CA VAL A 15 -4.59 -0.60 -6.49
C VAL A 15 -5.39 -0.36 -5.22
N ARG A 16 -5.51 0.90 -4.83
CA ARG A 16 -6.32 1.29 -3.68
C ARG A 16 -7.72 1.65 -4.18
N ILE A 17 -8.74 0.93 -3.70
CA ILE A 17 -10.14 1.13 -4.15
C ILE A 17 -10.95 2.01 -3.19
N THR A 18 -10.58 2.04 -1.92
CA THR A 18 -11.23 2.89 -0.89
C THR A 18 -10.17 3.49 0.02
N SER A 19 -10.58 4.19 1.09
CA SER A 19 -9.62 4.68 2.07
C SER A 19 -8.83 3.56 2.77
N HIS A 20 -9.30 2.31 2.85
CA HIS A 20 -8.60 1.25 3.61
C HIS A 20 -8.42 -0.08 2.85
N ILE A 21 -9.11 -0.25 1.72
CA ILE A 21 -9.09 -1.52 0.98
C ILE A 21 -8.21 -1.38 -0.26
N TYR A 22 -7.31 -2.34 -0.42
CA TYR A 22 -6.47 -2.53 -1.58
C TYR A 22 -6.90 -3.79 -2.32
N ILE A 23 -6.83 -3.77 -3.64
CA ILE A 23 -6.87 -4.97 -4.48
C ILE A 23 -5.44 -5.25 -4.89
N ALA A 24 -4.94 -6.44 -4.61
CA ALA A 24 -3.57 -6.84 -4.87
C ALA A 24 -3.53 -8.16 -5.63
N SER A 25 -2.63 -8.27 -6.60
CA SER A 25 -2.39 -9.51 -7.33
C SER A 25 -1.83 -10.59 -6.40
N GLN A 26 -1.87 -11.85 -6.83
CA GLN A 26 -1.20 -12.93 -6.10
C GLN A 26 0.29 -12.66 -5.88
N LYS A 27 0.93 -11.97 -6.82
CA LYS A 27 2.35 -11.62 -6.75
C LYS A 27 2.62 -10.63 -5.62
N PHE A 28 1.84 -9.55 -5.55
CA PHE A 28 1.96 -8.58 -4.46
C PHE A 28 1.60 -9.22 -3.11
N MET A 29 0.56 -10.06 -3.07
CA MET A 29 0.18 -10.80 -1.88
C MET A 29 1.30 -11.73 -1.40
N ALA A 30 1.99 -12.44 -2.30
CA ALA A 30 3.13 -13.28 -1.95
C ALA A 30 4.29 -12.46 -1.37
N ALA A 31 4.55 -11.26 -1.88
CA ALA A 31 5.51 -10.33 -1.30
C ALA A 31 5.09 -9.88 0.11
N CYS A 32 3.80 -9.54 0.31
CA CYS A 32 3.27 -9.21 1.64
C CYS A 32 3.50 -10.34 2.64
N LEU A 33 3.21 -11.58 2.26
CA LEU A 33 3.41 -12.75 3.12
C LEU A 33 4.90 -13.01 3.41
N LYS A 34 5.77 -12.87 2.41
CA LYS A 34 7.21 -13.06 2.57
C LYS A 34 7.82 -12.10 3.61
N PHE A 35 7.36 -10.86 3.62
CA PHE A 35 7.87 -9.81 4.49
C PHE A 35 7.06 -9.64 5.78
N ASP A 36 6.15 -10.57 6.08
CA ASP A 36 5.25 -10.51 7.23
C ASP A 36 4.53 -9.15 7.35
N ALA A 37 4.06 -8.64 6.21
CA ALA A 37 3.34 -7.38 6.16
C ALA A 37 2.07 -7.48 7.00
N ARG A 38 1.89 -6.53 7.91
CA ARG A 38 0.75 -6.57 8.83
C ARG A 38 -0.55 -6.21 8.13
N MET A 39 -1.45 -7.19 8.08
CA MET A 39 -2.78 -7.07 7.50
C MET A 39 -3.82 -7.35 8.58
N ILE A 40 -4.89 -6.55 8.62
CA ILE A 40 -6.05 -6.76 9.49
C ILE A 40 -6.89 -7.91 8.96
N ASP A 41 -7.11 -7.93 7.64
CA ASP A 41 -7.81 -8.99 6.92
C ASP A 41 -7.33 -9.02 5.47
N PHE A 42 -7.43 -10.18 4.85
CA PHE A 42 -7.29 -10.32 3.41
C PHE A 42 -8.16 -11.47 2.90
N ARG A 43 -8.74 -11.30 1.71
CA ARG A 43 -9.63 -12.29 1.10
C ARG A 43 -9.39 -12.39 -0.40
N GLY A 44 -9.30 -13.61 -0.91
CA GLY A 44 -9.30 -13.87 -2.34
C GLY A 44 -10.59 -13.35 -2.96
N ILE A 45 -10.47 -12.66 -4.09
CA ILE A 45 -11.60 -12.13 -4.84
C ILE A 45 -11.90 -13.11 -5.99
N PRO A 46 -13.09 -13.71 -6.04
CA PRO A 46 -13.45 -14.54 -7.19
C PRO A 46 -13.51 -13.67 -8.45
N HIS A 47 -12.93 -14.18 -9.54
CA HIS A 47 -13.07 -13.58 -10.85
C HIS A 47 -14.24 -14.23 -11.57
N VAL A 48 -15.16 -13.41 -12.08
CA VAL A 48 -16.34 -13.86 -12.80
C VAL A 48 -16.28 -13.27 -14.21
N SER A 49 -16.28 -14.15 -15.21
CA SER A 49 -16.37 -13.74 -16.61
C SER A 49 -17.67 -12.97 -16.86
N GLU A 50 -17.71 -12.16 -17.93
CA GLU A 50 -18.94 -11.44 -18.33
C GLU A 50 -20.15 -12.37 -18.54
N LYS A 51 -19.90 -13.65 -18.82
CA LYS A 51 -20.93 -14.69 -18.98
C LYS A 51 -21.40 -15.31 -17.66
N GLY A 52 -20.92 -14.82 -16.52
CA GLY A 52 -21.31 -15.28 -15.18
C GLY A 52 -20.55 -16.50 -14.65
N TRP A 53 -19.58 -17.03 -15.40
CA TRP A 53 -18.77 -18.17 -14.94
C TRP A 53 -17.68 -17.70 -14.00
N THR A 54 -17.60 -18.34 -12.82
CA THR A 54 -16.51 -18.10 -11.87
C THR A 54 -15.29 -18.92 -12.30
N THR A 55 -14.12 -18.28 -12.42
CA THR A 55 -12.87 -19.01 -12.66
C THR A 55 -12.40 -19.66 -11.36
N SER A 56 -11.74 -20.82 -11.45
CA SER A 56 -11.37 -21.64 -10.28
C SER A 56 -10.22 -21.08 -9.44
N LYS A 57 -9.55 -20.02 -9.89
CA LYS A 57 -8.43 -19.38 -9.18
C LYS A 57 -8.65 -17.88 -9.10
N SER A 58 -8.73 -17.36 -7.87
CA SER A 58 -8.69 -15.92 -7.60
C SER A 58 -7.30 -15.36 -7.89
N GLU A 59 -7.16 -14.53 -8.90
CA GLU A 59 -5.89 -13.86 -9.24
C GLU A 59 -5.58 -12.65 -8.35
N TYR A 60 -6.60 -12.20 -7.60
CA TYR A 60 -6.54 -11.01 -6.76
C TYR A 60 -7.04 -11.28 -5.36
N SER A 61 -6.53 -10.49 -4.41
CA SER A 61 -7.00 -10.43 -3.03
C SER A 61 -7.36 -9.01 -2.65
N ALA A 62 -8.45 -8.86 -1.89
CA ALA A 62 -8.74 -7.64 -1.17
C ALA A 62 -7.91 -7.66 0.12
N ILE A 63 -7.19 -6.58 0.43
CA ILE A 63 -6.33 -6.46 1.60
C ILE A 63 -6.72 -5.21 2.38
N ILE A 64 -6.80 -5.35 3.70
CA ILE A 64 -6.84 -4.23 4.65
C ILE A 64 -5.53 -4.27 5.44
N PHE A 65 -4.66 -3.29 5.23
CA PHE A 65 -3.41 -3.19 5.98
C PHE A 65 -3.65 -2.68 7.40
N HIS A 66 -2.82 -3.15 8.33
CA HIS A 66 -2.73 -2.51 9.63
C HIS A 66 -2.20 -1.08 9.46
N GLU A 67 -2.84 -0.13 10.12
CA GLU A 67 -2.34 1.23 10.16
C GLU A 67 -1.49 1.42 11.42
N THR A 68 -0.27 1.89 11.22
CA THR A 68 0.75 2.10 12.25
C THR A 68 0.73 3.57 12.71
N SER A 69 0.85 3.80 14.01
CA SER A 69 0.91 5.16 14.54
C SER A 69 2.22 5.86 14.17
N LEU A 70 2.18 7.16 13.84
CA LEU A 70 3.40 7.90 13.56
C LEU A 70 4.43 7.83 14.70
N SER A 71 3.99 7.91 15.96
CA SER A 71 4.88 7.88 17.14
C SER A 71 5.64 6.56 17.30
N SER A 72 5.13 5.45 16.76
CA SER A 72 5.83 4.16 16.80
C SER A 72 6.85 4.00 15.67
N VAL A 73 6.74 4.79 14.60
CA VAL A 73 7.61 4.72 13.41
C VAL A 73 8.66 5.83 13.39
N ALA A 74 8.25 7.07 13.67
CA ALA A 74 9.04 8.27 13.49
C ALA A 74 10.12 8.44 14.58
N SER A 75 11.38 8.60 14.17
CA SER A 75 12.45 9.16 15.01
C SER A 75 12.18 10.63 15.41
N GLU A 76 13.07 11.22 16.20
CA GLU A 76 12.93 12.64 16.63
C GLU A 76 13.14 13.64 15.48
N GLU A 77 13.82 13.24 14.41
CA GLU A 77 14.21 14.11 13.29
C GLU A 77 13.15 14.20 12.17
N ASN A 78 11.94 13.74 12.43
CA ASN A 78 10.85 13.74 11.47
C ASN A 78 10.28 15.14 11.27
N GLN A 79 9.85 15.43 10.04
CA GLN A 79 9.16 16.68 9.73
C GLN A 79 7.76 16.38 9.22
N MET A 80 6.76 16.92 9.91
CA MET A 80 5.35 16.84 9.55
C MET A 80 4.81 18.24 9.25
N ALA A 81 3.89 18.34 8.30
CA ALA A 81 3.02 19.49 8.16
C ALA A 81 1.68 19.19 8.84
N TYR A 82 1.21 20.14 9.63
CA TYR A 82 -0.10 20.10 10.27
C TYR A 82 -1.03 21.09 9.57
N SER A 83 -2.32 20.75 9.39
CA SER A 83 -3.31 21.74 8.98
C SER A 83 -3.52 22.80 10.06
N LYS A 84 -4.16 23.91 9.70
CA LYS A 84 -4.47 25.02 10.62
C LYS A 84 -5.36 24.63 11.82
N TYR A 85 -5.97 23.45 11.76
CA TYR A 85 -6.82 22.88 12.82
C TYR A 85 -6.14 21.71 13.56
N GLY A 86 -4.86 21.43 13.28
CA GLY A 86 -4.09 20.39 13.95
C GLY A 86 -4.33 18.95 13.46
N GLU A 87 -5.35 18.70 12.64
CA GLU A 87 -5.82 17.34 12.34
C GLU A 87 -5.33 16.72 11.02
N SER A 88 -4.77 17.48 10.08
CA SER A 88 -4.21 16.88 8.84
C SER A 88 -2.70 16.73 8.96
N ARG A 89 -2.22 15.49 9.00
CA ARG A 89 -0.78 15.18 9.04
C ARG A 89 -0.29 14.82 7.64
N ARG A 90 0.45 15.73 7.02
CA ARG A 90 1.23 15.42 5.81
C ARG A 90 2.67 15.19 6.21
N ILE A 91 3.28 14.14 5.67
CA ILE A 91 4.70 13.90 5.86
C ILE A 91 5.46 14.95 5.03
N LYS A 92 6.47 15.60 5.59
CA LYS A 92 7.47 16.36 4.83
C LYS A 92 8.77 15.56 4.72
N LYS A 93 9.16 14.93 5.82
CA LYS A 93 10.32 14.04 5.90
C LYS A 93 10.03 12.94 6.91
N LEU A 94 10.10 11.68 6.49
CA LEU A 94 9.96 10.52 7.37
C LEU A 94 11.33 9.88 7.61
N ARG A 95 11.86 9.99 8.83
CA ARG A 95 12.97 9.19 9.34
C ARG A 95 12.45 8.11 10.27
N VAL A 96 12.64 6.86 9.90
CA VAL A 96 12.14 5.72 10.66
C VAL A 96 13.10 5.41 11.82
N LYS A 97 12.57 5.04 13.00
CA LYS A 97 13.38 4.58 14.14
C LYS A 97 14.15 3.31 13.75
N SER A 98 15.39 3.18 14.21
CA SER A 98 16.20 1.97 14.00
C SER A 98 15.58 0.70 14.61
N SER A 99 14.72 0.86 15.61
CA SER A 99 13.98 -0.23 16.25
C SER A 99 12.73 -0.67 15.48
N PHE A 100 12.27 0.09 14.49
CA PHE A 100 11.10 -0.27 13.69
C PHE A 100 11.49 -1.37 12.68
N LYS A 101 10.63 -2.38 12.51
CA LYS A 101 10.95 -3.61 11.77
C LYS A 101 9.99 -3.94 10.62
N GLU A 102 8.87 -3.22 10.49
CA GLU A 102 7.90 -3.54 9.44
C GLU A 102 8.43 -3.09 8.07
N HIS A 103 8.43 -4.01 7.11
CA HIS A 103 8.95 -3.76 5.76
C HIS A 103 7.93 -3.14 4.81
N LEU A 104 6.64 -3.24 5.14
CA LEU A 104 5.53 -2.61 4.43
C LEU A 104 4.48 -2.20 5.46
N PHE A 105 4.15 -0.92 5.51
CA PHE A 105 3.22 -0.38 6.49
C PHE A 105 2.49 0.86 5.94
N ARG A 106 1.45 1.25 6.66
CA ARG A 106 0.71 2.49 6.41
C ARG A 106 0.64 3.30 7.69
N LEU A 107 0.60 4.63 7.58
CA LEU A 107 0.46 5.51 8.73
C LEU A 107 -1.00 5.89 9.00
N LYS A 108 -1.42 5.85 10.27
CA LYS A 108 -2.74 6.33 10.72
C LYS A 108 -2.90 7.82 10.48
N ASN A 109 -4.13 8.24 10.18
CA ASN A 109 -4.55 9.65 10.10
C ASN A 109 -3.71 10.49 9.12
N MET A 110 -3.20 9.88 8.05
CA MET A 110 -2.57 10.61 6.96
C MET A 110 -3.61 11.00 5.92
N GLU A 111 -3.42 12.18 5.31
CA GLU A 111 -4.31 12.69 4.26
C GLU A 111 -3.57 12.90 2.94
N GLY A 112 -4.37 12.95 1.87
CA GLY A 112 -3.87 13.18 0.50
C GLY A 112 -2.78 12.18 0.12
N SER A 113 -1.67 12.72 -0.38
CA SER A 113 -0.53 11.95 -0.87
C SER A 113 0.26 11.21 0.22
N SER A 114 0.13 11.60 1.48
CA SER A 114 0.75 10.90 2.61
C SER A 114 -0.06 9.68 3.05
N ASN A 115 -1.30 9.53 2.55
CA ASN A 115 -2.10 8.33 2.74
C ASN A 115 -1.70 7.26 1.71
N THR A 116 -0.46 6.79 1.82
CA THR A 116 0.14 5.81 0.91
C THR A 116 0.74 4.63 1.69
N LEU A 117 1.07 3.56 0.98
CA LEU A 117 1.88 2.48 1.51
C LEU A 117 3.35 2.90 1.50
N ILE A 118 4.04 2.59 2.59
CA ILE A 118 5.47 2.88 2.78
C ILE A 118 6.18 1.55 2.93
N CYS A 119 7.25 1.36 2.18
CA CYS A 119 8.04 0.14 2.21
C CYS A 119 9.52 0.41 2.50
N SER A 120 10.17 -0.57 3.09
CA SER A 120 11.63 -0.63 3.21
C SER A 120 12.32 -0.83 1.86
N GLU A 121 13.61 -0.54 1.80
CA GLU A 121 14.45 -0.87 0.64
C GLU A 121 14.50 -2.37 0.35
N ASP A 122 14.53 -3.23 1.38
CA ASP A 122 14.54 -4.68 1.20
C ASP A 122 13.27 -5.18 0.49
N PHE A 123 12.11 -4.62 0.86
CA PHE A 123 10.85 -4.93 0.20
C PHE A 123 10.90 -4.47 -1.26
N ARG A 124 11.33 -3.22 -1.50
CA ARG A 124 11.50 -2.66 -2.85
C ARG A 124 12.46 -3.50 -3.69
N ALA A 125 13.59 -3.93 -3.14
CA ALA A 125 14.59 -4.74 -3.85
C ALA A 125 14.05 -6.13 -4.21
N TYR A 126 13.23 -6.72 -3.33
CA TYR A 126 12.61 -8.02 -3.62
C TYR A 126 11.56 -7.95 -4.73
N VAL A 127 10.70 -6.93 -4.69
CA VAL A 127 9.64 -6.79 -5.68
C VAL A 127 10.15 -6.15 -6.98
N GLY A 128 11.19 -5.33 -6.92
CA GLY A 128 11.86 -4.67 -8.04
C GLY A 128 10.89 -4.03 -9.04
N ASP A 129 11.29 -4.03 -10.31
CA ASP A 129 10.45 -3.61 -11.44
C ASP A 129 9.43 -4.68 -11.85
N SER A 130 9.28 -5.72 -11.03
CA SER A 130 8.40 -6.82 -11.35
C SER A 130 6.94 -6.44 -11.10
N LEU A 131 6.66 -5.45 -10.26
CA LEU A 131 5.31 -4.95 -10.04
C LEU A 131 4.91 -3.96 -11.14
N SER A 132 3.81 -4.25 -11.82
CA SER A 132 3.21 -3.37 -12.81
C SER A 132 2.39 -2.27 -12.14
N ASP A 133 2.52 -1.05 -12.67
CA ASP A 133 1.81 0.15 -12.21
C ASP A 133 2.07 0.55 -10.74
N VAL A 134 3.26 0.23 -10.21
CA VAL A 134 3.73 0.69 -8.90
C VAL A 134 4.88 1.68 -9.07
N GLU A 135 4.68 2.92 -8.62
CA GLU A 135 5.74 3.92 -8.55
C GLU A 135 6.40 3.91 -7.16
N PHE A 136 7.70 3.60 -7.11
CA PHE A 136 8.49 3.75 -5.90
C PHE A 136 9.10 5.14 -5.83
N VAL A 137 8.75 5.88 -4.78
CA VAL A 137 9.27 7.23 -4.55
C VAL A 137 10.13 7.25 -3.30
N ASP A 138 11.37 7.72 -3.41
CA ASP A 138 12.30 7.77 -2.28
C ASP A 138 11.87 8.80 -1.25
N THR A 139 11.68 8.37 0.00
CA THR A 139 11.30 9.25 1.11
C THR A 139 12.30 10.38 1.39
N ALA A 140 13.56 10.27 0.95
CA ALA A 140 14.60 11.29 1.12
C ALA A 140 14.44 12.48 0.16
N ASP A 141 13.95 12.24 -1.06
CA ASP A 141 13.90 13.22 -2.14
C ASP A 141 12.48 13.76 -2.42
N VAL A 142 11.51 13.38 -1.58
CA VAL A 142 10.09 13.66 -1.81
C VAL A 142 9.62 14.94 -1.13
N GLU A 143 9.22 15.90 -1.96
CA GLU A 143 8.17 16.84 -1.61
C GLU A 143 6.81 16.15 -1.77
N TRP A 144 6.31 15.60 -0.67
CA TRP A 144 5.00 14.94 -0.59
C TRP A 144 3.83 15.69 -1.27
N PRO A 145 3.78 17.04 -1.35
CA PRO A 145 2.98 17.81 -2.33
C PRO A 145 2.66 17.17 -3.67
N ARG A 146 3.62 16.45 -4.27
CA ARG A 146 3.57 16.07 -5.69
C ARG A 146 3.19 14.62 -5.96
N ILE A 147 3.17 13.76 -4.95
CA ILE A 147 2.74 12.36 -5.12
C ILE A 147 1.22 12.36 -5.30
N LYS A 148 0.71 11.85 -6.43
CA LYS A 148 -0.72 11.61 -6.59
C LYS A 148 -1.04 10.22 -6.03
N PRO A 149 -2.05 10.08 -5.15
CA PRO A 149 -2.50 8.76 -4.75
C PRO A 149 -3.01 8.00 -5.99
N ILE A 150 -2.55 6.76 -6.15
CA ILE A 150 -3.09 5.79 -7.11
C ILE A 150 -4.39 5.22 -6.53
#